data_AF-A0A8T4PVR5-F1
#
_entry.id   AF-A0A8T4PVR5-F1
#
_cell.length_a   1.000
_cell.length_b   1.000
_cell.length_c   1.000
_cell.angle_alpha   90.00
_cell.angle_beta   90.00
_cell.angle_gamma   90.00
#
_symmetry.space_group_name_H-M   'P 1'
#
loop_
_entity.id
_entity.type
_entity.pdbx_description
1 polymer ?
#
loop_
_entity_poly.entity_id
_entity_poly.type
_entity_poly.pdbx_seq_one_letter_code
_entity_poly.pdbx_strand_id
1 'polypeptide(L)'
;MDLITTSVHGLVHDNRRRVVPNKYNLFVSGSQVHALFKNIHPTILESQIKNFANLAQGRYIREFAYVLLALNFCEDTHASHISKRNIKKISDFKQLDYTEYIQSSKSIYLANKSAYDFCKLDFATDAWANFLASKMLTYGYFCRYLDIIELLQRKNYEYLKENTVYITQLKNLLGPFDHRVKGSGPDFIQETFKSWAFLLGIIDLDTGGKLSNYTKKDRLDYLKKHTGYISGGKQEYAILRNLKKSKIKIKLHPEEEIRMISFMRLVNLEGWRRQYNSALYSALRRLRILYFLNYNYKKEIKIGELYKDEKLKSIISHFKGDFSILWDLIHLECGGLKFQTIDDNKKYSSLTEFILEKIIKVKGSSFLEDLKGVETKSIYFEAAWPLFKKINTKNLRIMPLRKFDINNFNKYCPQGEWIEWIQKN
;
A
#
# COMPACT_ATOMS: atom_id res chain seq x y z
N MET A 1 -14.16 6.37 4.65
CA MET A 1 -14.83 5.09 4.96
C MET A 1 -16.28 5.08 4.53
N ASP A 2 -17.06 6.13 4.80
CA ASP A 2 -18.40 6.31 4.21
C ASP A 2 -18.36 6.25 2.67
N LEU A 3 -17.47 7.04 2.04
CA LEU A 3 -17.25 6.97 0.60
C LEU A 3 -16.85 5.58 0.08
N ILE A 4 -16.10 4.80 0.87
CA ILE A 4 -15.74 3.40 0.50
C ILE A 4 -17.00 2.55 0.55
N THR A 5 -17.76 2.65 1.64
CA THR A 5 -19.00 1.90 1.85
C THR A 5 -19.98 2.16 0.73
N THR A 6 -20.28 3.43 0.48
CA THR A 6 -21.16 3.86 -0.61
C THR A 6 -20.69 3.37 -1.97
N SER A 7 -19.39 3.43 -2.25
CA SER A 7 -18.85 2.92 -3.52
C SER A 7 -18.99 1.40 -3.68
N VAL A 8 -18.85 0.63 -2.60
CA VAL A 8 -19.08 -0.82 -2.63
C VAL A 8 -20.55 -1.15 -2.84
N HIS A 9 -21.46 -0.40 -2.21
CA HIS A 9 -22.90 -0.54 -2.44
C HIS A 9 -23.28 -0.25 -3.89
N GLY A 10 -22.75 0.82 -4.48
CA GLY A 10 -22.99 1.16 -5.88
C GLY A 10 -22.42 0.14 -6.85
N LEU A 11 -21.22 -0.38 -6.57
CA LEU A 11 -20.62 -1.48 -7.33
C LEU A 11 -21.54 -2.70 -7.40
N VAL A 12 -22.02 -3.16 -6.23
CA VAL A 12 -22.90 -4.32 -6.13
C VAL A 12 -24.24 -4.06 -6.79
N HIS A 13 -24.79 -2.86 -6.61
CA HIS A 13 -26.06 -2.47 -7.21
C HIS A 13 -26.01 -2.50 -8.75
N ASP A 14 -25.00 -1.88 -9.35
CA ASP A 14 -24.88 -1.82 -10.81
C ASP A 14 -24.62 -3.21 -11.40
N ASN A 15 -23.76 -4.00 -10.78
CA ASN A 15 -23.52 -5.38 -11.22
C ASN A 15 -24.78 -6.25 -11.13
N ARG A 16 -25.64 -6.10 -10.11
CA ARG A 16 -26.94 -6.80 -10.05
C ARG A 16 -27.85 -6.44 -11.22
N ARG A 17 -27.79 -5.19 -11.69
CA ARG A 17 -28.50 -4.70 -12.89
C ARG A 17 -27.79 -5.06 -14.20
N ARG A 18 -26.72 -5.88 -14.14
CA ARG A 18 -25.85 -6.23 -15.28
C ARG A 18 -25.22 -5.02 -15.96
N VAL A 19 -25.11 -3.90 -15.24
CA VAL A 19 -24.35 -2.73 -15.65
C VAL A 19 -22.93 -2.92 -15.13
N VAL A 20 -21.94 -2.76 -16.00
CA VAL A 20 -20.54 -2.85 -15.60
C VAL A 20 -20.02 -1.44 -15.35
N PRO A 21 -19.88 -1.03 -14.08
CA PRO A 21 -19.63 0.36 -13.75
C PRO A 21 -18.18 0.73 -14.07
N ASN A 22 -18.02 1.92 -14.66
CA ASN A 22 -16.75 2.60 -14.68
C ASN A 22 -16.51 3.29 -13.31
N LYS A 23 -15.30 3.79 -13.07
CA LYS A 23 -14.91 4.43 -11.80
C LYS A 23 -15.83 5.58 -11.35
N TYR A 24 -16.52 6.27 -12.26
CA TYR A 24 -17.40 7.41 -11.95
C TYR A 24 -18.80 6.97 -11.50
N ASN A 25 -19.31 5.87 -12.04
CA ASN A 25 -20.69 5.45 -11.81
C ASN A 25 -20.87 4.78 -10.44
N LEU A 26 -19.82 4.13 -9.92
CA LEU A 26 -19.86 3.43 -8.63
C LEU A 26 -20.35 4.30 -7.47
N PHE A 27 -19.86 5.54 -7.40
CA PHE A 27 -20.24 6.44 -6.33
C PHE A 27 -21.67 6.96 -6.52
N VAL A 28 -22.04 7.31 -7.76
CA VAL A 28 -23.36 7.86 -8.10
C VAL A 28 -24.46 6.83 -7.84
N SER A 29 -24.29 5.61 -8.34
CA SER A 29 -25.24 4.53 -8.08
C SER A 29 -25.26 4.18 -6.60
N GLY A 30 -24.11 4.21 -5.94
CA GLY A 30 -23.96 3.98 -4.50
C GLY A 30 -24.73 4.97 -3.67
N SER A 31 -24.66 6.26 -3.97
CA SER A 31 -25.38 7.28 -3.22
C SER A 31 -26.89 7.22 -3.40
N GLN A 32 -27.37 6.72 -4.54
CA GLN A 32 -28.81 6.52 -4.77
C GLN A 32 -29.38 5.35 -3.97
N VAL A 33 -28.57 4.32 -3.68
CA VAL A 33 -29.03 3.09 -3.04
C VAL A 33 -28.64 2.96 -1.58
N HIS A 34 -27.62 3.70 -1.14
CA HIS A 34 -27.13 3.62 0.23
C HIS A 34 -27.92 4.55 1.13
N ALA A 35 -28.51 3.98 2.19
CA ALA A 35 -29.41 4.70 3.10
C ALA A 35 -28.78 5.95 3.75
N LEU A 36 -27.45 5.98 3.92
CA LEU A 36 -26.74 7.12 4.51
C LEU A 36 -26.90 8.43 3.73
N PHE A 37 -27.15 8.36 2.42
CA PHE A 37 -27.33 9.55 1.55
C PHE A 37 -28.79 9.82 1.20
N LYS A 38 -29.74 9.01 1.67
CA LYS A 38 -31.17 9.13 1.33
C LYS A 38 -31.76 10.49 1.73
N ASN A 39 -31.20 11.12 2.76
CA ASN A 39 -31.64 12.43 3.27
C ASN A 39 -30.87 13.62 2.67
N ILE A 40 -29.86 13.38 1.82
CA ILE A 40 -29.09 14.44 1.18
C ILE A 40 -29.69 14.67 -0.21
N HIS A 41 -30.02 15.93 -0.51
CA HIS A 41 -30.62 16.28 -1.80
C HIS A 41 -29.69 15.84 -2.95
N PRO A 42 -30.16 15.05 -3.94
CA PRO A 42 -29.31 14.47 -4.99
C PRO A 42 -28.48 15.51 -5.76
N THR A 43 -29.06 16.68 -6.06
CA THR A 43 -28.37 17.79 -6.73
C THR A 43 -27.21 18.37 -5.92
N ILE A 44 -27.34 18.42 -4.59
CA ILE A 44 -26.29 18.91 -3.70
C ILE A 44 -25.15 17.88 -3.66
N LEU A 45 -25.51 16.60 -3.54
CA LEU A 45 -24.54 15.51 -3.53
C LEU A 45 -23.77 15.44 -4.86
N GLU A 46 -24.46 15.52 -6.00
CA GLU A 46 -23.83 15.62 -7.32
C GLU A 46 -22.94 16.84 -7.47
N SER A 47 -23.38 18.01 -7.02
CA SER A 47 -22.59 19.23 -7.04
C SER A 47 -21.33 19.10 -6.19
N GLN A 48 -21.41 18.49 -5.02
CA GLN A 48 -20.24 18.23 -4.18
C GLN A 48 -19.30 17.19 -4.77
N ILE A 49 -19.81 16.11 -5.36
CA ILE A 49 -18.99 15.13 -6.08
C ILE A 49 -18.29 15.81 -7.25
N LYS A 50 -19.02 16.62 -8.05
CA LYS A 50 -18.49 17.33 -9.21
C LYS A 50 -17.45 18.38 -8.79
N ASN A 51 -17.72 19.17 -7.75
CA ASN A 51 -16.77 20.13 -7.20
C ASN A 51 -15.53 19.44 -6.62
N PHE A 52 -15.70 18.36 -5.86
CA PHE A 52 -14.58 17.60 -5.29
C PHE A 52 -13.77 16.88 -6.38
N ALA A 53 -14.43 16.34 -7.41
CA ALA A 53 -13.78 15.77 -8.58
C ALA A 53 -13.05 16.83 -9.41
N ASN A 54 -13.62 18.01 -9.62
CA ASN A 54 -13.00 19.12 -10.36
C ASN A 54 -11.79 19.69 -9.60
N LEU A 55 -11.94 19.98 -8.30
CA LEU A 55 -10.86 20.45 -7.42
C LEU A 55 -9.67 19.48 -7.38
N ALA A 56 -9.94 18.20 -7.60
CA ALA A 56 -8.93 17.17 -7.64
C ALA A 56 -8.68 16.58 -9.03
N GLN A 57 -9.16 17.21 -10.10
CA GLN A 57 -8.96 16.78 -11.48
C GLN A 57 -9.29 15.29 -11.76
N GLY A 58 -10.38 14.78 -11.19
CA GLY A 58 -10.83 13.38 -11.32
C GLY A 58 -9.91 12.35 -10.63
N ARG A 59 -8.96 12.79 -9.81
CA ARG A 59 -7.99 11.92 -9.12
C ARG A 59 -8.65 11.07 -8.04
N TYR A 60 -9.51 11.65 -7.18
CA TYR A 60 -10.13 10.88 -6.09
C TYR A 60 -10.99 9.71 -6.57
N ILE A 61 -11.78 9.90 -7.63
CA ILE A 61 -12.63 8.83 -8.18
C ILE A 61 -11.78 7.65 -8.67
N ARG A 62 -10.62 7.96 -9.28
CA ARG A 62 -9.63 6.96 -9.68
C ARG A 62 -8.99 6.27 -8.47
N GLU A 63 -8.62 7.04 -7.45
CA GLU A 63 -8.07 6.52 -6.19
C GLU A 63 -9.08 5.64 -5.45
N PHE A 64 -10.38 5.96 -5.46
CA PHE A 64 -11.42 5.13 -4.85
C PHE A 64 -11.53 3.78 -5.53
N ALA A 65 -11.53 3.72 -6.86
CA ALA A 65 -11.51 2.45 -7.57
C ALA A 65 -10.24 1.63 -7.26
N TYR A 66 -9.08 2.28 -7.15
CA TYR A 66 -7.86 1.61 -6.69
C TYR A 66 -7.92 1.18 -5.23
N VAL A 67 -8.62 1.91 -4.35
CA VAL A 67 -8.89 1.52 -2.97
C VAL A 67 -9.80 0.30 -2.92
N LEU A 68 -10.84 0.23 -3.76
CA LEU A 68 -11.72 -0.95 -3.83
C LEU A 68 -10.97 -2.21 -4.29
N LEU A 69 -10.12 -2.08 -5.32
CA LEU A 69 -9.19 -3.16 -5.70
C LEU A 69 -8.24 -3.48 -4.54
N ALA A 70 -7.67 -2.45 -3.92
CA ALA A 70 -6.74 -2.58 -2.81
C ALA A 70 -7.33 -3.13 -1.54
N LEU A 71 -8.64 -3.12 -1.36
CA LEU A 71 -9.36 -3.74 -0.25
C LEU A 71 -10.07 -5.04 -0.66
N ASN A 72 -9.83 -5.53 -1.89
CA ASN A 72 -10.40 -6.76 -2.44
C ASN A 72 -11.93 -6.74 -2.44
N PHE A 73 -12.54 -5.63 -2.87
CA PHE A 73 -13.98 -5.55 -3.10
C PHE A 73 -14.36 -5.80 -4.55
N CYS A 74 -13.44 -5.53 -5.48
CA CYS A 74 -13.70 -5.68 -6.89
C CYS A 74 -12.55 -6.32 -7.64
N GLU A 75 -12.85 -6.71 -8.86
CA GLU A 75 -11.90 -7.11 -9.89
C GLU A 75 -11.92 -6.07 -11.00
N ASP A 76 -10.76 -5.69 -11.49
CA ASP A 76 -10.66 -4.93 -12.74
C ASP A 76 -10.58 -5.95 -13.89
N THR A 77 -11.63 -6.00 -14.72
CA THR A 77 -11.75 -7.01 -15.78
C THR A 77 -10.69 -6.80 -16.85
N HIS A 78 -10.43 -5.56 -17.24
CA HIS A 78 -9.40 -5.23 -18.22
C HIS A 78 -8.03 -5.67 -17.71
N ALA A 79 -7.72 -5.34 -16.46
CA ALA A 79 -6.53 -5.81 -15.77
C ALA A 79 -6.43 -7.35 -15.71
N SER A 80 -7.54 -8.03 -15.42
CA SER A 80 -7.61 -9.49 -15.36
C SER A 80 -7.42 -10.14 -16.74
N HIS A 81 -7.89 -9.52 -17.82
CA HIS A 81 -7.65 -10.02 -19.16
C HIS A 81 -6.18 -9.88 -19.56
N ILE A 82 -5.52 -8.76 -19.19
CA ILE A 82 -4.09 -8.58 -19.41
C ILE A 82 -3.29 -9.62 -18.64
N SER A 83 -3.64 -9.91 -17.38
CA SER A 83 -2.95 -10.94 -16.58
C SER A 83 -3.17 -12.35 -17.11
N LYS A 84 -4.25 -12.64 -17.83
CA LYS A 84 -4.50 -13.96 -18.43
C LYS A 84 -3.74 -14.21 -19.74
N ARG A 85 -3.00 -13.23 -20.26
CA ARG A 85 -2.21 -13.42 -21.49
C ARG A 85 -1.16 -14.50 -21.26
N ASN A 86 -1.06 -15.42 -22.22
CA ASN A 86 -0.09 -16.50 -22.18
C ASN A 86 1.28 -16.00 -22.63
N ILE A 87 2.27 -16.09 -21.74
CA ILE A 87 3.65 -15.66 -21.94
C ILE A 87 4.53 -16.90 -21.94
N LYS A 88 5.06 -17.25 -23.12
CA LYS A 88 6.00 -18.36 -23.29
C LYS A 88 7.45 -17.88 -23.33
N LYS A 89 7.68 -16.64 -23.74
CA LYS A 89 9.00 -16.00 -23.81
C LYS A 89 8.93 -14.52 -23.46
N ILE A 90 10.08 -13.93 -23.12
CA ILE A 90 10.19 -12.51 -22.75
C ILE A 90 9.67 -11.57 -23.86
N SER A 91 9.84 -11.93 -25.14
CA SER A 91 9.36 -11.10 -26.26
C SER A 91 7.84 -11.09 -26.43
N ASP A 92 7.09 -11.91 -25.69
CA ASP A 92 5.62 -11.88 -25.68
C ASP A 92 5.07 -10.69 -24.87
N PHE A 93 5.92 -10.03 -24.06
CA PHE A 93 5.55 -8.84 -23.30
C PHE A 93 5.54 -7.58 -24.20
N LYS A 94 4.41 -7.25 -24.81
CA LYS A 94 4.29 -6.03 -25.63
C LYS A 94 3.97 -4.78 -24.80
N GLN A 95 4.71 -3.70 -25.02
CA GLN A 95 4.54 -2.43 -24.29
C GLN A 95 3.10 -1.93 -24.24
N LEU A 96 2.39 -1.95 -25.37
CA LEU A 96 1.01 -1.46 -25.45
C LEU A 96 0.10 -2.21 -24.48
N ASP A 97 0.21 -3.53 -24.40
CA ASP A 97 -0.67 -4.37 -23.57
C ASP A 97 -0.55 -4.05 -22.07
N TYR A 98 0.67 -3.77 -21.60
CA TYR A 98 0.95 -3.56 -20.18
C TYR A 98 0.89 -2.09 -19.78
N THR A 99 1.12 -1.16 -20.71
CA THR A 99 0.90 0.27 -20.44
C THR A 99 -0.58 0.64 -20.43
N GLU A 100 -1.42 -0.09 -21.17
CA GLU A 100 -2.88 0.04 -21.12
C GLU A 100 -3.48 -0.32 -19.76
N TYR A 101 -2.91 -1.30 -19.05
CA TYR A 101 -3.28 -1.62 -17.67
C TYR A 101 -3.26 -0.38 -16.74
N ILE A 102 -2.36 0.57 -17.02
CA ILE A 102 -2.17 1.80 -16.23
C ILE A 102 -3.20 2.88 -16.61
N GLN A 103 -3.85 2.73 -17.76
CA GLN A 103 -4.85 3.65 -18.28
C GLN A 103 -6.24 3.30 -17.73
N SER A 104 -6.54 3.84 -16.55
CA SER A 104 -7.83 3.71 -15.84
C SER A 104 -9.11 4.12 -16.61
N SER A 105 -9.03 4.51 -17.88
CA SER A 105 -10.20 4.79 -18.73
C SER A 105 -10.81 3.53 -19.33
N LYS A 106 -10.03 2.45 -19.47
CA LYS A 106 -10.50 1.15 -19.98
C LYS A 106 -10.95 0.18 -18.88
N SER A 107 -10.62 0.47 -17.63
CA SER A 107 -10.95 -0.36 -16.47
C SER A 107 -12.45 -0.40 -16.19
N ILE A 108 -12.92 -1.62 -15.96
CA ILE A 108 -14.30 -1.92 -15.60
C ILE A 108 -14.26 -2.81 -14.34
N TYR A 109 -15.13 -2.53 -13.37
CA TYR A 109 -15.06 -3.15 -12.05
C TYR A 109 -16.20 -4.14 -11.81
N LEU A 110 -15.85 -5.38 -11.46
CA LEU A 110 -16.79 -6.41 -11.05
C LEU A 110 -16.72 -6.66 -9.54
N ALA A 111 -17.87 -6.68 -8.88
CA ALA A 111 -18.01 -7.00 -7.47
C ALA A 111 -17.63 -8.46 -7.22
N ASN A 112 -16.76 -8.70 -6.24
CA ASN A 112 -16.47 -10.05 -5.78
C ASN A 112 -17.34 -10.41 -4.55
N LYS A 113 -17.21 -11.64 -4.06
CA LYS A 113 -17.96 -12.12 -2.88
C LYS A 113 -17.80 -11.20 -1.66
N SER A 114 -16.60 -10.67 -1.42
CA SER A 114 -16.36 -9.76 -0.29
C SER A 114 -17.16 -8.47 -0.38
N ALA A 115 -17.40 -7.93 -1.58
CA ALA A 115 -18.28 -6.77 -1.75
C ALA A 115 -19.74 -7.10 -1.41
N TYR A 116 -20.25 -8.24 -1.88
CA TYR A 116 -21.61 -8.68 -1.54
C TYR A 116 -21.81 -8.92 -0.06
N ASP A 117 -20.83 -9.54 0.61
CA ASP A 117 -20.89 -9.78 2.05
C ASP A 117 -20.79 -8.47 2.84
N PHE A 118 -19.95 -7.55 2.41
CA PHE A 118 -19.82 -6.24 3.04
C PHE A 118 -21.09 -5.38 2.93
N CYS A 119 -21.81 -5.43 1.81
CA CYS A 119 -23.09 -4.73 1.64
C CYS A 119 -24.21 -5.23 2.55
N LYS A 120 -24.04 -6.37 3.24
CA LYS A 120 -24.98 -6.88 4.25
C LYS A 120 -24.69 -6.33 5.64
N LEU A 121 -23.57 -5.62 5.82
CA LEU A 121 -23.15 -5.08 7.10
C LEU A 121 -23.61 -3.63 7.23
N ASP A 122 -24.14 -3.30 8.40
CA ASP A 122 -24.54 -1.92 8.69
C ASP A 122 -23.31 -1.04 8.95
N PHE A 123 -23.31 0.15 8.34
CA PHE A 123 -22.22 1.10 8.44
C PHE A 123 -21.87 1.42 9.91
N ALA A 124 -20.56 1.47 10.19
CA ALA A 124 -20.02 1.78 11.51
C ALA A 124 -20.58 0.88 12.64
N THR A 125 -20.95 -0.36 12.34
CA THR A 125 -21.09 -1.42 13.36
C THR A 125 -19.75 -2.10 13.62
N ASP A 126 -19.65 -2.86 14.71
CA ASP A 126 -18.44 -3.63 15.01
C ASP A 126 -18.10 -4.65 13.92
N ALA A 127 -19.12 -5.31 13.35
CA ALA A 127 -18.94 -6.25 12.25
C ALA A 127 -18.38 -5.56 10.99
N TRP A 128 -18.94 -4.42 10.62
CA TRP A 128 -18.45 -3.59 9.51
C TRP A 128 -17.00 -3.14 9.74
N ALA A 129 -16.70 -2.68 10.96
CA ALA A 129 -15.37 -2.18 11.30
C ALA A 129 -14.32 -3.29 11.27
N ASN A 130 -14.65 -4.44 11.85
CA ASN A 130 -13.77 -5.61 11.86
C ASN A 130 -13.52 -6.13 10.43
N PHE A 131 -14.55 -6.10 9.57
CA PHE A 131 -14.40 -6.49 8.17
C PHE A 131 -13.44 -5.57 7.43
N LEU A 132 -13.59 -4.25 7.54
CA LEU A 132 -12.65 -3.31 6.90
C LEU A 132 -11.25 -3.40 7.51
N ALA A 133 -11.15 -3.60 8.82
CA ALA A 133 -9.87 -3.75 9.50
C ALA A 133 -9.07 -4.93 8.93
N SER A 134 -9.68 -6.10 8.73
CA SER A 134 -8.97 -7.25 8.13
C SER A 134 -8.54 -6.98 6.68
N LYS A 135 -9.40 -6.33 5.87
CA LYS A 135 -9.00 -5.92 4.50
C LYS A 135 -7.82 -4.96 4.49
N MET A 136 -7.73 -4.06 5.47
CA MET A 136 -6.59 -3.17 5.64
C MET A 136 -5.34 -3.90 6.14
N LEU A 137 -5.47 -4.75 7.17
CA LEU A 137 -4.37 -5.51 7.79
C LEU A 137 -3.76 -6.59 6.90
N THR A 138 -4.39 -6.91 5.78
CA THR A 138 -3.82 -7.73 4.71
C THR A 138 -3.21 -6.91 3.59
N TYR A 139 -3.52 -5.61 3.47
CA TYR A 139 -2.97 -4.78 2.40
C TYR A 139 -1.51 -4.44 2.70
N GLY A 140 -0.58 -4.91 1.86
CA GLY A 140 0.85 -4.86 2.15
C GLY A 140 1.39 -3.45 2.46
N TYR A 141 0.93 -2.42 1.74
CA TYR A 141 1.33 -1.03 2.04
C TYR A 141 0.87 -0.54 3.41
N PHE A 142 -0.32 -0.92 3.86
CA PHE A 142 -0.80 -0.56 5.20
C PHE A 142 -0.04 -1.32 6.28
N CYS A 143 0.23 -2.61 6.07
CA CYS A 143 1.05 -3.41 6.97
C CYS A 143 2.43 -2.79 7.16
N ARG A 144 3.05 -2.35 6.07
CA ARG A 144 4.34 -1.67 6.08
C ARG A 144 4.32 -0.38 6.91
N TYR A 145 3.24 0.39 6.77
CA TYR A 145 3.04 1.60 7.57
C TYR A 145 3.02 1.27 9.09
N LEU A 146 2.31 0.22 9.49
CA LEU A 146 2.29 -0.22 10.89
C LEU A 146 3.65 -0.74 11.37
N ASP A 147 4.38 -1.49 10.54
CA ASP A 147 5.74 -1.96 10.88
C ASP A 147 6.71 -0.81 11.11
N ILE A 148 6.61 0.27 10.32
CA ILE A 148 7.41 1.48 10.54
C ILE A 148 7.09 2.11 11.89
N ILE A 149 5.80 2.26 12.23
CA ILE A 149 5.40 2.77 13.54
C ILE A 149 6.04 1.93 14.64
N GLU A 150 5.86 0.61 14.58
CA GLU A 150 6.39 -0.31 15.59
C GLU A 150 7.91 -0.24 15.71
N LEU A 151 8.64 -0.25 14.58
CA LEU A 151 10.09 -0.13 14.54
C LEU A 151 10.54 1.13 15.26
N LEU A 152 9.94 2.26 14.92
CA LEU A 152 10.31 3.56 15.50
C LEU A 152 9.97 3.66 16.99
N GLN A 153 8.91 3.00 17.46
CA GLN A 153 8.58 2.97 18.89
C GLN A 153 9.56 2.11 19.70
N ARG A 154 9.97 0.96 19.15
CA ARG A 154 10.94 0.06 19.79
C ARG A 154 12.33 0.66 19.83
N LYS A 155 12.69 1.33 18.74
CA LYS A 155 13.93 2.11 18.66
C LYS A 155 13.69 3.40 19.41
N ASN A 156 13.92 3.34 20.71
CA ASN A 156 14.20 4.51 21.52
C ASN A 156 15.53 5.09 21.00
N TYR A 157 15.52 5.72 19.83
CA TYR A 157 16.74 6.22 19.20
C TYR A 157 17.32 7.24 20.18
N GLU A 158 18.45 6.90 20.82
CA GLU A 158 19.18 7.80 21.73
C GLU A 158 19.48 9.16 21.09
N TYR A 159 19.47 9.21 19.75
CA TYR A 159 19.74 10.37 18.93
C TYR A 159 18.49 11.24 18.61
N LEU A 160 17.28 10.81 19.01
CA LEU A 160 16.10 11.66 19.00
C LEU A 160 16.11 12.47 20.29
N LYS A 161 16.39 13.79 20.18
CA LYS A 161 16.45 14.73 21.31
C LYS A 161 15.22 14.72 22.23
N GLU A 162 14.10 14.19 21.75
CA GLU A 162 12.89 13.98 22.53
C GLU A 162 12.53 12.48 22.49
N ASN A 163 12.20 11.89 23.65
CA ASN A 163 11.60 10.55 23.79
C ASN A 163 10.23 10.40 23.07
N THR A 164 9.82 11.43 22.31
CA THR A 164 8.58 11.51 21.56
C THR A 164 8.88 11.41 20.07
N VAL A 165 8.68 10.23 19.49
CA VAL A 165 8.76 10.05 18.04
C VAL A 165 7.51 10.66 17.40
N TYR A 166 7.66 11.81 16.74
CA TYR A 166 6.60 12.43 15.96
C TYR A 166 6.44 11.71 14.61
N ILE A 167 5.52 10.75 14.54
CA ILE A 167 5.19 9.97 13.32
C ILE A 167 4.31 10.79 12.35
N THR A 168 4.42 12.11 12.42
CA THR A 168 3.55 13.07 11.73
C THR A 168 3.90 13.22 10.26
N GLN A 169 5.18 13.07 9.91
CA GLN A 169 5.70 13.49 8.61
C GLN A 169 6.95 12.70 8.20
N LEU A 170 6.99 11.40 8.47
CA LEU A 170 7.99 10.55 7.81
C LEU A 170 7.51 10.27 6.39
N LYS A 171 7.63 11.30 5.54
CA LYS A 171 7.48 11.19 4.10
C LYS A 171 8.42 10.09 3.63
N ASN A 172 7.87 8.89 3.39
CA ASN A 172 8.57 7.77 2.77
C ASN A 172 9.90 7.39 3.43
N LEU A 173 9.88 6.91 4.68
CA LEU A 173 11.09 6.31 5.25
C LEU A 173 11.64 5.20 4.35
N LEU A 174 10.76 4.39 3.72
CA LEU A 174 10.98 3.55 2.53
C LEU A 174 9.61 3.18 1.95
N GLY A 175 9.07 3.99 1.02
CA GLY A 175 7.76 3.78 0.37
C GLY A 175 7.82 4.10 -1.13
N PRO A 176 6.84 3.67 -1.95
CA PRO A 176 7.02 3.43 -3.38
C PRO A 176 7.35 4.71 -4.17
N PHE A 177 8.28 4.53 -5.11
CA PHE A 177 9.02 5.53 -5.87
C PHE A 177 8.21 6.20 -6.99
N ASP A 178 7.13 6.90 -6.67
CA ASP A 178 6.42 7.73 -7.66
C ASP A 178 6.58 9.22 -7.35
N HIS A 179 7.30 9.92 -8.23
CA HIS A 179 7.71 11.33 -8.09
C HIS A 179 6.76 12.31 -8.77
N ARG A 180 5.83 11.84 -9.63
CA ARG A 180 4.99 12.73 -10.46
C ARG A 180 3.61 12.99 -9.92
N VAL A 181 3.19 12.25 -8.92
CA VAL A 181 1.90 12.48 -8.30
C VAL A 181 2.02 13.57 -7.22
N LYS A 182 2.06 14.83 -7.65
CA LYS A 182 1.93 16.01 -6.77
C LYS A 182 0.64 15.85 -5.95
N GLY A 183 0.78 15.62 -4.64
CA GLY A 183 -0.33 15.38 -3.70
C GLY A 183 -0.79 13.92 -3.55
N SER A 184 -0.11 12.98 -4.22
CA SER A 184 -0.52 11.56 -4.27
C SER A 184 0.66 10.60 -4.10
N GLY A 185 1.72 11.11 -3.48
CA GLY A 185 2.59 10.22 -2.71
C GLY A 185 1.85 9.62 -1.51
N PRO A 186 2.49 8.72 -0.76
CA PRO A 186 1.98 8.11 0.47
C PRO A 186 1.42 9.06 1.53
N ASP A 187 1.48 10.39 1.38
CA ASP A 187 0.92 11.36 2.33
C ASP A 187 -0.61 11.33 2.34
N PHE A 188 -1.24 11.21 1.15
CA PHE A 188 -2.68 11.02 1.06
C PHE A 188 -3.10 9.68 1.66
N ILE A 189 -2.26 8.66 1.52
CA ILE A 189 -2.53 7.30 2.00
C ILE A 189 -2.27 7.19 3.51
N GLN A 190 -1.22 7.79 4.06
CA GLN A 190 -0.80 7.60 5.45
C GLN A 190 -1.68 8.33 6.45
N GLU A 191 -2.02 9.60 6.23
CA GLU A 191 -2.93 10.34 7.14
C GLU A 191 -4.34 9.75 7.08
N THR A 192 -4.77 9.34 5.88
CA THR A 192 -6.02 8.62 5.67
C THR A 192 -6.00 7.25 6.34
N PHE A 193 -4.91 6.48 6.20
CA PHE A 193 -4.73 5.19 6.87
C PHE A 193 -4.67 5.32 8.38
N LYS A 194 -4.01 6.35 8.91
CA LYS A 194 -4.00 6.65 10.35
C LYS A 194 -5.41 6.91 10.85
N SER A 195 -6.17 7.74 10.14
CA SER A 195 -7.56 8.06 10.47
C SER A 195 -8.45 6.82 10.42
N TRP A 196 -8.35 6.03 9.36
CA TRP A 196 -9.11 4.79 9.20
C TRP A 196 -8.71 3.78 10.27
N ALA A 197 -7.41 3.56 10.50
CA ALA A 197 -6.90 2.65 11.50
C ALA A 197 -7.39 3.02 12.91
N PHE A 198 -7.43 4.31 13.24
CA PHE A 198 -7.95 4.77 14.53
C PHE A 198 -9.42 4.41 14.70
N LEU A 199 -10.25 4.79 13.72
CA LEU A 199 -11.69 4.61 13.76
C LEU A 199 -12.10 3.12 13.65
N LEU A 200 -11.33 2.31 12.95
CA LEU A 200 -11.50 0.86 12.87
C LEU A 200 -10.94 0.10 14.09
N GLY A 201 -10.27 0.81 15.01
CA GLY A 201 -9.71 0.21 16.22
C GLY A 201 -8.40 -0.56 16.02
N ILE A 202 -7.72 -0.38 14.89
CA ILE A 202 -6.39 -0.95 14.61
C ILE A 202 -5.31 -0.26 15.45
N ILE A 203 -5.44 1.05 15.65
CA ILE A 203 -4.53 1.86 16.47
C ILE A 203 -5.29 2.66 17.53
N ASP A 204 -4.55 3.02 18.57
CA ASP A 204 -4.86 4.07 19.52
C ASP A 204 -3.95 5.27 19.30
N LEU A 205 -4.46 6.43 19.70
CA LEU A 205 -3.75 7.69 19.63
C LEU A 205 -3.73 8.29 21.01
N ASP A 206 -2.55 8.35 21.58
CA ASP A 206 -2.32 9.11 22.79
C ASP A 206 -2.09 10.56 22.38
N THR A 207 -3.17 11.34 22.47
CA THR A 207 -3.20 12.75 22.08
C THR A 207 -3.13 13.68 23.29
N GLY A 208 -3.06 13.16 24.52
CA GLY A 208 -3.18 13.96 25.76
C GLY A 208 -4.48 14.77 25.86
N GLY A 209 -5.56 14.35 25.19
CA GLY A 209 -6.82 15.09 25.08
C GLY A 209 -8.03 14.16 24.95
N LYS A 210 -9.24 14.68 24.67
CA LYS A 210 -10.48 13.87 24.69
C LYS A 210 -10.45 12.63 23.78
N LEU A 211 -9.61 12.61 22.75
CA LEU A 211 -9.53 11.52 21.76
C LEU A 211 -8.80 10.28 22.25
N SER A 212 -7.84 10.42 23.17
CA SER A 212 -7.17 9.27 23.78
C SER A 212 -8.14 8.41 24.59
N ASN A 213 -9.28 8.99 25.00
CA ASN A 213 -10.28 8.32 25.82
C ASN A 213 -11.38 7.64 25.00
N TYR A 214 -11.41 7.83 23.68
CA TYR A 214 -12.48 7.25 22.85
C TYR A 214 -12.32 5.73 22.79
N THR A 215 -13.34 5.02 23.27
CA THR A 215 -13.47 3.57 23.05
C THR A 215 -13.75 3.30 21.58
N LYS A 216 -13.66 2.03 21.16
CA LYS A 216 -14.04 1.66 19.79
C LYS A 216 -15.48 2.06 19.48
N LYS A 217 -16.39 1.87 20.45
CA LYS A 217 -17.79 2.28 20.34
C LYS A 217 -17.93 3.78 20.09
N ASP A 218 -17.25 4.61 20.86
CA ASP A 218 -17.30 6.08 20.69
C ASP A 218 -16.83 6.52 19.31
N ARG A 219 -15.81 5.86 18.76
CA ARG A 219 -15.28 6.13 17.41
C ARG A 219 -16.28 5.78 16.32
N LEU A 220 -16.97 4.65 16.47
CA LEU A 220 -17.98 4.20 15.53
C LEU A 220 -19.25 5.07 15.63
N ASP A 221 -19.65 5.45 16.83
CA ASP A 221 -20.77 6.37 17.04
C ASP A 221 -20.46 7.77 16.47
N TYR A 222 -19.22 8.23 16.61
CA TYR A 222 -18.74 9.43 15.93
C TYR A 222 -18.89 9.30 14.40
N LEU A 223 -18.43 8.19 13.80
CA LEU A 223 -18.62 7.96 12.36
C LEU A 223 -20.07 8.05 11.92
N LYS A 224 -21.00 7.45 12.69
CA LYS A 224 -22.45 7.49 12.39
C LYS A 224 -23.02 8.91 12.46
N LYS A 225 -22.60 9.71 13.45
CA LYS A 225 -23.08 11.08 13.64
C LYS A 225 -22.60 12.04 12.56
N HIS A 226 -21.46 11.75 11.94
CA HIS A 226 -20.80 12.62 10.96
C HIS A 226 -20.75 12.01 9.54
N THR A 227 -21.73 11.15 9.19
CA THR A 227 -21.90 10.65 7.82
C THR A 227 -22.37 11.74 6.88
N GLY A 228 -21.93 11.72 5.62
CA GLY A 228 -22.43 12.61 4.56
C GLY A 228 -22.00 14.08 4.65
N TYR A 229 -21.80 14.67 5.84
CA TYR A 229 -21.31 16.05 6.03
C TYR A 229 -20.50 16.20 7.33
N ILE A 230 -19.35 16.88 7.25
CA ILE A 230 -18.73 17.53 8.42
C ILE A 230 -19.38 18.92 8.51
N SER A 231 -20.56 19.01 9.11
CA SER A 231 -21.26 20.29 9.32
C SER A 231 -20.97 20.94 10.68
N GLY A 232 -20.28 20.25 11.59
CA GLY A 232 -19.88 20.82 12.87
C GLY A 232 -18.53 21.51 12.80
N GLY A 233 -18.57 22.84 12.92
CA GLY A 233 -17.40 23.70 12.88
C GLY A 233 -16.32 23.31 13.89
N LYS A 234 -15.05 23.60 13.54
CA LYS A 234 -13.78 23.61 14.31
C LYS A 234 -13.43 22.40 15.23
N GLN A 235 -14.35 21.74 15.93
CA GLN A 235 -14.10 20.63 16.85
C GLN A 235 -13.94 19.27 16.14
N GLU A 236 -14.70 19.00 15.09
CA GLU A 236 -14.60 17.73 14.32
C GLU A 236 -13.33 17.68 13.45
N TYR A 237 -12.92 18.84 12.92
CA TYR A 237 -11.62 19.04 12.28
C TYR A 237 -10.45 18.91 13.27
N ALA A 238 -10.70 19.04 14.59
CA ALA A 238 -9.68 18.89 15.62
C ALA A 238 -9.24 17.43 15.79
N ILE A 239 -10.10 16.44 15.48
CA ILE A 239 -9.72 15.02 15.48
C ILE A 239 -8.58 14.81 14.51
N LEU A 240 -8.75 15.22 13.25
CA LEU A 240 -7.79 15.07 12.15
C LEU A 240 -6.54 15.95 12.31
N ARG A 241 -6.66 17.16 12.85
CA ARG A 241 -5.50 18.02 13.13
C ARG A 241 -4.61 17.48 14.23
N ASN A 242 -5.18 16.85 15.26
CA ASN A 242 -4.41 16.29 16.37
C ASN A 242 -3.75 14.96 16.02
N LEU A 243 -4.33 14.17 15.09
CA LEU A 243 -3.73 12.93 14.59
C LEU A 243 -2.26 13.13 14.24
N LYS A 244 -1.94 14.27 13.63
CA LYS A 244 -0.60 14.59 13.18
C LYS A 244 0.44 14.38 14.30
N LYS A 245 0.26 14.96 15.49
CA LYS A 245 1.29 15.01 16.56
C LYS A 245 1.16 13.93 17.64
N SER A 246 0.29 12.92 17.47
CA SER A 246 0.01 11.95 18.54
C SER A 246 0.96 10.75 18.55
N LYS A 247 1.26 10.25 19.77
CA LYS A 247 1.90 8.93 19.94
C LYS A 247 0.88 7.85 19.57
N ILE A 248 1.29 6.90 18.74
CA ILE A 248 0.38 5.87 18.18
C ILE A 248 0.63 4.55 18.89
N LYS A 249 -0.37 3.87 19.46
CA LYS A 249 -0.23 2.49 19.94
C LYS A 249 -0.95 1.53 18.99
N ILE A 250 -0.31 0.45 18.58
CA ILE A 250 -0.95 -0.58 17.75
C ILE A 250 -1.81 -1.47 18.65
N LYS A 251 -3.09 -1.63 18.30
CA LYS A 251 -4.05 -2.51 18.99
C LYS A 251 -4.23 -3.84 18.28
N LEU A 252 -4.27 -3.80 16.94
CA LEU A 252 -4.39 -4.98 16.09
C LEU A 252 -3.12 -5.12 15.27
N HIS A 253 -2.47 -6.28 15.35
CA HIS A 253 -1.25 -6.55 14.61
C HIS A 253 -1.57 -6.91 13.15
N PRO A 254 -0.65 -6.60 12.21
CA PRO A 254 -0.76 -7.07 10.84
C PRO A 254 -0.93 -8.58 10.76
N GLU A 255 -1.69 -9.03 9.77
CA GLU A 255 -1.89 -10.47 9.54
C GLU A 255 -0.60 -11.13 9.03
N GLU A 256 -0.54 -12.45 9.17
CA GLU A 256 0.59 -13.26 8.72
C GLU A 256 0.73 -13.24 7.19
N GLU A 257 -0.40 -13.25 6.50
CA GLU A 257 -0.48 -13.22 5.05
C GLU A 257 -0.72 -11.79 4.56
N ILE A 258 0.16 -11.30 3.69
CA ILE A 258 0.03 -10.00 3.05
C ILE A 258 -0.41 -10.14 1.60
N ARG A 259 -1.09 -9.10 1.13
CA ARG A 259 -1.62 -9.02 -0.23
C ARG A 259 -1.00 -7.88 -1.00
N MET A 260 -0.48 -8.21 -2.17
CA MET A 260 -0.20 -7.26 -3.26
C MET A 260 -1.18 -7.49 -4.39
N ILE A 261 -1.69 -6.40 -4.97
CA ILE A 261 -2.84 -6.48 -5.87
C ILE A 261 -2.44 -6.91 -7.28
N SER A 262 -1.22 -6.61 -7.76
CA SER A 262 -0.86 -6.95 -9.14
C SER A 262 0.63 -6.90 -9.44
N PHE A 263 1.02 -7.61 -10.50
CA PHE A 263 2.37 -7.63 -11.07
C PHE A 263 2.89 -6.22 -11.40
N MET A 264 2.03 -5.35 -11.92
CA MET A 264 2.39 -3.98 -12.29
C MET A 264 2.83 -3.15 -11.09
N ARG A 265 2.36 -3.47 -9.88
CA ARG A 265 2.75 -2.79 -8.63
C ARG A 265 4.10 -3.21 -8.09
N LEU A 266 4.74 -4.20 -8.71
CA LEU A 266 6.15 -4.53 -8.44
C LEU A 266 7.10 -3.48 -9.01
N VAL A 267 6.62 -2.46 -9.75
CA VAL A 267 7.41 -1.32 -10.23
C VAL A 267 6.55 -0.04 -10.16
N ASN A 268 7.18 1.13 -10.19
CA ASN A 268 6.45 2.39 -10.27
C ASN A 268 5.79 2.58 -11.65
N LEU A 269 4.75 3.42 -11.70
CA LEU A 269 3.97 3.65 -12.92
C LEU A 269 4.77 4.37 -14.01
N GLU A 270 5.69 5.25 -13.62
CA GLU A 270 6.53 5.99 -14.57
C GLU A 270 7.50 5.06 -15.32
N GLY A 271 8.08 4.09 -14.62
CA GLY A 271 8.96 3.08 -15.21
C GLY A 271 8.25 2.33 -16.34
N TRP A 272 7.01 1.90 -16.11
CA TRP A 272 6.21 1.27 -17.13
C TRP A 272 5.94 2.16 -18.35
N ARG A 273 5.72 3.47 -18.14
CA ARG A 273 5.39 4.42 -19.22
C ARG A 273 6.60 4.83 -20.06
N ARG A 274 7.76 5.06 -19.42
CA ARG A 274 8.93 5.68 -20.07
C ARG A 274 10.11 4.74 -20.26
N GLN A 275 10.22 3.72 -19.42
CA GLN A 275 11.35 2.80 -19.39
C GLN A 275 10.84 1.36 -19.40
N TYR A 276 9.93 1.05 -20.33
CA TYR A 276 9.15 -0.19 -20.33
C TYR A 276 10.00 -1.46 -20.12
N ASN A 277 11.07 -1.64 -20.90
CA ASN A 277 11.95 -2.80 -20.75
C ASN A 277 12.56 -2.89 -19.35
N SER A 278 13.04 -1.77 -18.80
CA SER A 278 13.61 -1.72 -17.45
C SER A 278 12.58 -2.07 -16.37
N ALA A 279 11.35 -1.58 -16.52
CA ALA A 279 10.25 -1.91 -15.64
C ALA A 279 9.87 -3.39 -15.75
N LEU A 280 9.77 -3.93 -16.96
CA LEU A 280 9.48 -5.35 -17.18
C LEU A 280 10.51 -6.25 -16.47
N TYR A 281 11.81 -6.04 -16.72
CA TYR A 281 12.85 -6.84 -16.08
C TYR A 281 12.84 -6.68 -14.56
N SER A 282 12.62 -5.47 -14.03
CA SER A 282 12.54 -5.25 -12.58
C SER A 282 11.33 -5.95 -11.96
N ALA A 283 10.18 -5.92 -12.62
CA ALA A 283 8.97 -6.62 -12.17
C ALA A 283 9.18 -8.15 -12.16
N LEU A 284 9.80 -8.71 -13.21
CA LEU A 284 10.11 -10.14 -13.30
C LEU A 284 11.10 -10.60 -12.23
N ARG A 285 12.15 -9.81 -11.95
CA ARG A 285 13.10 -10.12 -10.87
C ARG A 285 12.40 -10.12 -9.51
N ARG A 286 11.59 -9.11 -9.23
CA ARG A 286 10.83 -9.01 -7.97
C ARG A 286 9.79 -10.10 -7.83
N LEU A 287 9.15 -10.49 -8.93
CA LEU A 287 8.25 -11.64 -8.99
C LEU A 287 8.99 -12.91 -8.55
N ARG A 288 10.14 -13.21 -9.17
CA ARG A 288 10.98 -14.35 -8.81
C ARG A 288 11.39 -14.33 -7.34
N ILE A 289 11.91 -13.20 -6.86
CA ILE A 289 12.34 -13.03 -5.47
C ILE A 289 11.17 -13.24 -4.50
N LEU A 290 9.99 -12.69 -4.81
CA LEU A 290 8.80 -12.83 -3.97
C LEU A 290 8.37 -14.30 -3.83
N TYR A 291 8.35 -15.06 -4.94
CA TYR A 291 8.02 -16.49 -4.90
C TYR A 291 9.07 -17.29 -4.14
N PHE A 292 10.35 -17.02 -4.39
CA PHE A 292 11.47 -17.66 -3.68
C PHE A 292 11.39 -17.43 -2.17
N LEU A 293 11.13 -16.19 -1.74
CA LEU A 293 10.99 -15.83 -0.33
C LEU A 293 9.76 -16.49 0.31
N ASN A 294 8.64 -16.56 -0.42
CA ASN A 294 7.44 -17.21 0.08
C ASN A 294 7.62 -18.73 0.25
N TYR A 295 8.32 -19.38 -0.69
CA TYR A 295 8.69 -20.80 -0.58
C TYR A 295 9.60 -21.08 0.62
N ASN A 296 10.52 -20.15 0.91
CA ASN A 296 11.45 -20.22 2.04
C ASN A 296 10.94 -19.45 3.28
N TYR A 297 9.62 -19.33 3.43
CA TYR A 297 9.01 -18.64 4.57
C TYR A 297 9.56 -19.17 5.92
N LYS A 298 9.95 -18.26 6.83
CA LYS A 298 10.60 -18.55 8.13
C LYS A 298 11.95 -19.30 8.06
N LYS A 299 12.64 -19.32 6.91
CA LYS A 299 14.00 -19.85 6.79
C LYS A 299 15.00 -18.71 6.61
N GLU A 300 16.19 -18.85 7.20
CA GLU A 300 17.30 -17.94 6.97
C GLU A 300 17.92 -18.20 5.59
N ILE A 301 18.13 -17.14 4.83
CA ILE A 301 18.63 -17.17 3.46
C ILE A 301 19.82 -16.22 3.39
N LYS A 302 20.97 -16.68 2.88
CA LYS A 302 22.08 -15.77 2.61
C LYS A 302 21.73 -14.94 1.39
N ILE A 303 21.89 -13.61 1.43
CA ILE A 303 21.63 -12.77 0.25
C ILE A 303 22.50 -13.23 -0.94
N GLY A 304 23.72 -13.71 -0.66
CA GLY A 304 24.59 -14.33 -1.67
C GLY A 304 23.97 -15.52 -2.42
N GLU A 305 23.03 -16.26 -1.83
CA GLU A 305 22.32 -17.37 -2.50
C GLU A 305 21.34 -16.85 -3.55
N LEU A 306 20.69 -15.71 -3.31
CA LEU A 306 19.84 -15.05 -4.30
C LEU A 306 20.65 -14.64 -5.54
N TYR A 307 21.92 -14.23 -5.36
CA TYR A 307 22.83 -13.93 -6.48
C TYR A 307 23.27 -15.18 -7.25
N LYS A 308 23.23 -16.36 -6.62
CA LYS A 308 23.59 -17.63 -7.25
C LYS A 308 22.44 -18.23 -8.06
N ASP A 309 21.21 -17.79 -7.81
CA ASP A 309 20.02 -18.21 -8.54
C ASP A 309 20.23 -17.99 -10.05
N GLU A 310 20.44 -19.10 -10.77
CA GLU A 310 20.72 -19.08 -12.21
C GLU A 310 19.62 -18.38 -13.01
N LYS A 311 18.40 -18.36 -12.47
CA LYS A 311 17.24 -17.85 -13.18
C LYS A 311 17.12 -16.35 -12.99
N LEU A 312 17.41 -15.86 -11.80
CA LEU A 312 17.64 -14.45 -11.54
C LEU A 312 18.79 -13.95 -12.42
N LYS A 313 19.91 -14.69 -12.51
CA LYS A 313 21.01 -14.37 -13.44
C LYS A 313 20.55 -14.30 -14.90
N SER A 314 19.72 -15.22 -15.36
CA SER A 314 19.15 -15.21 -16.72
C SER A 314 18.25 -13.98 -16.95
N ILE A 315 17.40 -13.61 -15.99
CA ILE A 315 16.61 -12.37 -16.11
C ILE A 315 17.53 -11.13 -16.13
N ILE A 316 18.60 -11.13 -15.33
CA ILE A 316 19.57 -10.04 -15.25
C ILE A 316 20.40 -9.91 -16.53
N SER A 317 20.79 -11.01 -17.18
CA SER A 317 21.64 -10.95 -18.38
C SER A 317 21.00 -10.19 -19.55
N HIS A 318 19.68 -10.07 -19.53
CA HIS A 318 18.91 -9.32 -20.54
C HIS A 318 18.72 -7.83 -20.16
N PHE A 319 19.20 -7.41 -18.98
CA PHE A 319 19.11 -6.05 -18.48
C PHE A 319 20.46 -5.32 -18.58
N LYS A 320 20.50 -4.18 -19.28
CA LYS A 320 21.72 -3.37 -19.48
C LYS A 320 22.05 -2.41 -18.31
N GLY A 321 21.35 -2.51 -17.18
CA GLY A 321 21.53 -1.60 -16.04
C GLY A 321 22.10 -2.28 -14.79
N ASP A 322 22.52 -1.47 -13.82
CA ASP A 322 23.01 -1.95 -12.52
C ASP A 322 21.95 -2.80 -11.81
N PHE A 323 22.33 -4.03 -11.43
CA PHE A 323 21.49 -4.92 -10.64
C PHE A 323 21.86 -4.87 -9.15
N SER A 324 20.86 -4.79 -8.28
CA SER A 324 21.04 -4.86 -6.83
C SER A 324 19.89 -5.64 -6.18
N ILE A 325 20.21 -6.78 -5.55
CA ILE A 325 19.23 -7.56 -4.78
C ILE A 325 18.72 -6.76 -3.59
N LEU A 326 19.61 -5.99 -2.95
CA LEU A 326 19.23 -5.10 -1.85
C LEU A 326 18.13 -4.13 -2.28
N TRP A 327 18.20 -3.61 -3.51
CA TRP A 327 17.17 -2.73 -4.04
C TRP A 327 15.82 -3.42 -4.21
N ASP A 328 15.82 -4.62 -4.78
CA ASP A 328 14.59 -5.40 -4.97
C ASP A 328 13.99 -5.82 -3.62
N LEU A 329 14.81 -6.19 -2.63
CA LEU A 329 14.36 -6.48 -1.26
C LEU A 329 13.75 -5.25 -0.58
N ILE A 330 14.41 -4.08 -0.66
CA ILE A 330 13.85 -2.83 -0.13
C ILE A 330 12.50 -2.53 -0.79
N HIS A 331 12.39 -2.71 -2.10
CA HIS A 331 11.14 -2.47 -2.81
C HIS A 331 10.02 -3.41 -2.34
N LEU A 332 10.34 -4.69 -2.15
CA LEU A 332 9.41 -5.67 -1.62
C LEU A 332 8.98 -5.33 -0.18
N GLU A 333 9.90 -4.82 0.65
CA GLU A 333 9.60 -4.35 2.01
C GLU A 333 8.69 -3.12 2.00
N CYS A 334 8.91 -2.16 1.09
CA CYS A 334 7.98 -1.05 0.85
C CYS A 334 6.57 -1.53 0.51
N GLY A 335 6.46 -2.68 -0.16
CA GLY A 335 5.20 -3.31 -0.53
C GLY A 335 4.54 -4.15 0.56
N GLY A 336 5.18 -4.32 1.73
CA GLY A 336 4.62 -5.02 2.90
C GLY A 336 5.37 -6.26 3.36
N LEU A 337 6.33 -6.79 2.58
CA LEU A 337 7.09 -7.98 2.97
C LEU A 337 8.06 -7.64 4.09
N LYS A 338 7.93 -8.31 5.24
CA LYS A 338 8.81 -8.08 6.39
C LYS A 338 9.94 -9.11 6.41
N PHE A 339 11.18 -8.66 6.61
CA PHE A 339 12.36 -9.51 6.72
C PHE A 339 13.00 -9.34 8.09
N GLN A 340 13.37 -10.41 8.79
CA GLN A 340 14.39 -10.30 9.81
C GLN A 340 15.74 -10.25 9.09
N THR A 341 16.58 -9.27 9.41
CA THR A 341 17.92 -9.13 8.83
C THR A 341 18.95 -9.56 9.86
N ILE A 342 19.94 -10.34 9.43
CA ILE A 342 20.95 -10.93 10.32
C ILE A 342 22.34 -10.62 9.73
N ASP A 343 23.16 -9.91 10.49
CA ASP A 343 24.51 -9.47 10.12
C ASP A 343 25.46 -9.84 11.27
N ASP A 344 26.45 -10.70 10.99
CA ASP A 344 27.44 -11.17 11.99
C ASP A 344 26.84 -11.52 13.37
N ASN A 345 25.74 -12.29 13.35
CA ASN A 345 24.94 -12.74 14.51
C ASN A 345 24.08 -11.67 15.21
N LYS A 346 24.15 -10.39 14.80
CA LYS A 346 23.19 -9.38 15.23
C LYS A 346 21.90 -9.49 14.41
N LYS A 347 20.76 -9.60 15.10
CA LYS A 347 19.43 -9.63 14.50
C LYS A 347 18.80 -8.24 14.49
N TYR A 348 18.24 -7.87 13.36
CA TYR A 348 17.45 -6.66 13.12
C TYR A 348 16.04 -7.08 12.70
N SER A 349 15.03 -6.39 13.18
CA SER A 349 13.62 -6.71 12.91
C SER A 349 13.14 -6.40 11.49
N SER A 350 13.95 -5.67 10.71
CA SER A 350 13.68 -5.29 9.31
C SER A 350 14.98 -4.97 8.54
N LEU A 351 14.94 -5.02 7.21
CA LEU A 351 16.05 -4.51 6.38
C LEU A 351 16.16 -2.99 6.54
N THR A 352 15.03 -2.31 6.70
CA THR A 352 14.97 -0.89 7.05
C THR A 352 15.75 -0.58 8.31
N GLU A 353 15.53 -1.35 9.37
CA GLU A 353 16.24 -1.17 10.64
C GLU A 353 17.74 -1.34 10.45
N PHE A 354 18.14 -2.42 9.78
CA PHE A 354 19.55 -2.66 9.48
C PHE A 354 20.20 -1.46 8.75
N ILE A 355 19.53 -0.96 7.73
CA ILE A 355 19.99 0.20 6.94
C ILE A 355 20.10 1.46 7.81
N LEU A 356 19.06 1.76 8.61
CA LEU A 356 19.05 2.92 9.50
C LEU A 356 20.21 2.85 10.50
N GLU A 357 20.43 1.69 11.12
CA GLU A 357 21.50 1.46 12.09
C GLU A 357 22.91 1.63 11.48
N LYS A 358 23.09 1.27 10.21
CA LYS A 358 24.38 1.46 9.52
C LYS A 358 24.60 2.91 9.10
N ILE A 359 23.56 3.64 8.70
CA ILE A 359 23.69 5.04 8.24
C ILE A 359 23.70 6.04 9.38
N ILE A 360 22.83 5.89 10.38
CA ILE A 360 22.73 6.83 11.51
C ILE A 360 24.05 6.89 12.27
N LYS A 361 24.77 5.78 12.42
CA LYS A 361 26.13 5.79 13.02
C LYS A 361 27.14 6.64 12.25
N VAL A 362 26.97 6.80 10.94
CA VAL A 362 27.89 7.56 10.07
C VAL A 362 27.50 9.04 10.00
N LYS A 363 26.21 9.35 10.01
CA LYS A 363 25.66 10.71 9.80
C LYS A 363 25.19 11.41 11.08
N GLY A 364 24.99 10.69 12.18
CA GLY A 364 24.44 11.26 13.42
C GLY A 364 23.06 11.91 13.24
N SER A 365 22.76 12.92 14.05
CA SER A 365 21.47 13.64 14.05
C SER A 365 21.18 14.42 12.76
N SER A 366 22.21 14.75 11.96
CA SER A 366 22.05 15.44 10.67
C SER A 366 21.23 14.64 9.65
N PHE A 367 21.26 13.30 9.73
CA PHE A 367 20.44 12.43 8.89
C PHE A 367 18.94 12.70 9.04
N LEU A 368 18.49 13.01 10.26
CA LEU A 368 17.08 13.30 10.55
C LEU A 368 16.68 14.71 10.14
N GLU A 369 17.62 15.66 10.09
CA GLU A 369 17.39 17.01 9.57
C GLU A 369 17.38 17.04 8.05
N ASP A 370 18.30 16.32 7.41
CA ASP A 370 18.27 16.02 5.96
C ASP A 370 16.91 15.41 5.57
N LEU A 371 16.37 14.53 6.41
CA LEU A 371 15.06 13.91 6.24
C LEU A 371 13.87 14.88 6.33
N LYS A 372 13.99 15.98 7.08
CA LYS A 372 12.92 17.00 7.20
C LYS A 372 12.86 17.93 5.98
N GLY A 373 13.99 18.17 5.32
CA GLY A 373 14.11 19.06 4.15
C GLY A 373 13.66 18.44 2.81
N VAL A 374 13.37 17.14 2.78
CA VAL A 374 12.96 16.45 1.54
C VAL A 374 11.47 16.68 1.27
N GLU A 375 11.16 17.74 0.51
CA GLU A 375 9.78 18.10 0.19
C GLU A 375 9.10 17.11 -0.79
N THR A 376 9.87 16.46 -1.66
CA THR A 376 9.40 15.46 -2.64
C THR A 376 10.25 14.18 -2.65
N LYS A 377 9.54 13.05 -2.76
CA LYS A 377 9.96 11.71 -2.28
C LYS A 377 10.98 10.95 -3.13
N SER A 378 11.32 11.38 -4.35
CA SER A 378 12.44 10.76 -5.10
C SER A 378 13.79 11.10 -4.46
N ILE A 379 13.89 12.30 -3.87
CA ILE A 379 15.14 12.88 -3.41
C ILE A 379 15.72 12.12 -2.21
N TYR A 380 14.91 11.60 -1.27
CA TYR A 380 15.43 10.85 -0.12
C TYR A 380 16.11 9.53 -0.53
N PHE A 381 15.43 8.70 -1.33
CA PHE A 381 16.02 7.43 -1.75
C PHE A 381 17.21 7.65 -2.69
N GLU A 382 17.12 8.60 -3.62
CA GLU A 382 18.22 8.93 -4.53
C GLU A 382 19.44 9.50 -3.76
N ALA A 383 19.22 10.32 -2.73
CA ALA A 383 20.28 10.86 -1.88
C ALA A 383 20.84 9.84 -0.87
N ALA A 384 20.00 8.93 -0.36
CA ALA A 384 20.43 7.86 0.55
C ALA A 384 21.06 6.67 -0.20
N TRP A 385 20.82 6.52 -1.50
CA TRP A 385 21.32 5.41 -2.30
C TRP A 385 22.85 5.28 -2.34
N PRO A 386 23.62 6.37 -2.54
CA PRO A 386 25.08 6.32 -2.38
C PRO A 386 25.52 5.84 -1.00
N LEU A 387 24.72 6.05 0.05
CA LEU A 387 25.00 5.57 1.40
C LEU A 387 24.70 4.07 1.52
N PHE A 388 23.61 3.58 0.91
CA PHE A 388 23.30 2.15 0.87
C PHE A 388 24.36 1.34 0.10
N LYS A 389 24.92 1.89 -0.99
CA LYS A 389 26.02 1.27 -1.76
C LYS A 389 27.29 1.04 -0.93
N LYS A 390 27.48 1.78 0.18
CA LYS A 390 28.63 1.64 1.10
C LYS A 390 28.41 0.57 2.17
N ILE A 391 27.20 0.03 2.32
CA ILE A 391 26.91 -1.00 3.31
C ILE A 391 27.42 -2.35 2.79
N ASN A 392 28.33 -2.98 3.53
CA ASN A 392 28.78 -4.33 3.23
C ASN A 392 27.62 -5.32 3.47
N THR A 393 27.23 -6.04 2.42
CA THR A 393 26.14 -7.02 2.44
C THR A 393 26.61 -8.46 2.22
N LYS A 394 27.92 -8.70 2.16
CA LYS A 394 28.52 -9.98 1.77
C LYS A 394 28.07 -11.16 2.65
N ASN A 395 27.90 -10.91 3.95
CA ASN A 395 27.48 -11.92 4.95
C ASN A 395 26.02 -11.76 5.39
N LEU A 396 25.27 -10.85 4.76
CA LEU A 396 23.92 -10.51 5.18
C LEU A 396 22.98 -11.69 4.90
N ARG A 397 22.24 -12.09 5.93
CA ARG A 397 21.16 -13.06 5.84
C ARG A 397 19.82 -12.36 6.05
N ILE A 398 18.79 -12.89 5.42
CA ILE A 398 17.40 -12.47 5.60
C ILE A 398 16.52 -13.66 5.93
N MET A 399 15.49 -13.44 6.72
CA MET A 399 14.44 -14.43 6.97
C MET A 399 13.08 -13.76 6.76
N PRO A 400 12.28 -14.18 5.76
CA PRO A 400 10.94 -13.65 5.56
C PRO A 400 10.04 -13.98 6.76
N LEU A 401 9.41 -12.94 7.30
CA LEU A 401 8.57 -13.00 8.49
C LEU A 401 7.08 -13.01 8.19
N ARG A 402 6.69 -12.81 6.92
CA ARG A 402 5.29 -12.87 6.47
C ARG A 402 5.16 -13.68 5.20
N LYS A 403 4.01 -14.35 5.06
CA LYS A 403 3.61 -15.03 3.82
C LYS A 403 2.95 -14.05 2.85
N PHE A 404 3.00 -14.41 1.58
CA PHE A 404 2.37 -13.69 0.50
C PHE A 404 1.14 -14.44 -0.01
N ASP A 405 0.04 -13.71 -0.22
CA ASP A 405 -1.19 -14.22 -0.86
C ASP A 405 -0.95 -14.49 -2.35
N ILE A 406 -0.39 -15.68 -2.62
CA ILE A 406 -0.08 -16.18 -3.96
C ILE A 406 -1.34 -16.27 -4.81
N ASN A 407 -2.44 -16.77 -4.25
CA ASN A 407 -3.66 -17.04 -5.01
C ASN A 407 -4.25 -15.74 -5.57
N ASN A 408 -4.32 -14.70 -4.76
CA ASN A 408 -4.84 -13.42 -5.19
C ASN A 408 -3.89 -12.72 -6.15
N PHE A 409 -2.58 -12.78 -5.90
CA PHE A 409 -1.62 -12.19 -6.81
C PHE A 409 -1.61 -12.88 -8.18
N ASN A 410 -1.74 -14.20 -8.23
CA ASN A 410 -1.79 -14.96 -9.48
C ASN A 410 -2.92 -14.55 -10.39
N LYS A 411 -4.06 -14.17 -9.83
CA LYS A 411 -5.17 -13.60 -10.59
C LYS A 411 -4.78 -12.35 -11.40
N TYR A 412 -3.80 -11.58 -10.92
CA TYR A 412 -3.32 -10.33 -11.50
C TYR A 412 -1.86 -10.39 -11.96
N CYS A 413 -1.31 -11.60 -12.07
CA CYS A 413 -0.01 -11.88 -12.65
C CYS A 413 -0.19 -12.48 -14.05
N PRO A 414 0.65 -12.12 -15.04
CA PRO A 414 0.70 -12.80 -16.33
C PRO A 414 0.72 -14.33 -16.18
N GLN A 415 0.19 -15.07 -17.16
CA GLN A 415 0.15 -16.54 -17.15
C GLN A 415 1.06 -17.12 -18.22
N GLY A 416 1.27 -18.44 -18.20
CA GLY A 416 2.01 -19.16 -19.23
C GLY A 416 3.30 -19.78 -18.76
N GLU A 417 3.92 -20.58 -19.62
CA GLU A 417 5.09 -21.42 -19.32
C GLU A 417 6.24 -20.62 -18.70
N TRP A 418 6.52 -19.42 -19.20
CA TRP A 418 7.59 -18.58 -18.66
C TRP A 418 7.30 -18.11 -17.24
N ILE A 419 6.05 -17.71 -16.96
CA ILE A 419 5.65 -17.25 -15.63
C ILE A 419 5.56 -18.42 -14.66
N GLU A 420 4.91 -19.51 -15.06
CA GLU A 420 4.85 -20.72 -14.24
C GLU A 420 6.25 -21.22 -13.87
N TRP A 421 7.18 -21.13 -14.81
CA TRP A 421 8.56 -21.49 -14.56
C TRP A 421 9.23 -20.57 -13.52
N ILE A 422 9.00 -19.25 -13.55
CA ILE A 422 9.45 -18.29 -12.52
C ILE A 422 8.85 -18.62 -11.14
N GLN A 423 7.62 -19.12 -11.11
CA GLN A 423 6.88 -19.40 -9.88
C GLN A 423 7.25 -20.74 -9.23
N LYS A 424 7.47 -21.78 -10.06
CA LYS A 424 7.74 -23.16 -9.62
C LYS A 424 9.20 -23.38 -9.22
N ASN A 425 10.12 -22.87 -10.04
CA ASN A 425 11.56 -23.02 -9.86
C ASN A 425 12.09 -21.75 -9.24
#